data_AF-A0A9X2IWS3-F1
#
_entry.id   AF-A0A9X2IWS3-F1
#
_cell.length_a   1.000
_cell.length_b   1.000
_cell.length_c   1.000
_cell.angle_alpha   90.00
_cell.angle_beta   90.00
_cell.angle_gamma   90.00
#
_symmetry.space_group_name_H-M   'P 1'
#
loop_
_entity.id
_entity.type
_entity.pdbx_description
1 polymer ?
#
loop_
_entity_poly.entity_id
_entity_poly.type
_entity_poly.pdbx_seq_one_letter_code
_entity_poly.pdbx_strand_id
1 'polypeptide(L)' 'MIPTQYPVTLTDGQNEYQVFDATSYVNAVFKFGHQPVTATAAKSRQK' A
#
# COMPACT_ATOMS: atom_id res chain seq x y z
N MET A 1 -8.56 -8.07 -28.77
CA MET A 1 -8.65 -6.94 -27.82
C MET A 1 -7.31 -6.84 -27.10
N ILE A 2 -6.65 -5.68 -27.19
CA ILE A 2 -5.37 -5.44 -26.50
C ILE A 2 -5.72 -4.82 -25.15
N PRO A 3 -5.20 -5.34 -24.02
CA PRO A 3 -5.43 -4.73 -22.72
C PRO A 3 -4.87 -3.31 -22.70
N THR A 4 -5.71 -2.35 -22.33
CA THR A 4 -5.36 -0.92 -22.24
C THR A 4 -5.02 -0.49 -20.81
N GLN A 5 -5.24 -1.37 -19.83
CA GLN A 5 -4.88 -1.16 -18.43
C GLN A 5 -3.85 -2.20 -17.99
N TYR A 6 -2.77 -1.69 -17.40
CA TYR A 6 -1.72 -2.49 -16.78
C TYR A 6 -1.77 -2.20 -15.29
N PRO A 7 -2.45 -3.05 -14.49
CA PRO A 7 -2.53 -2.82 -13.06
C PRO A 7 -1.15 -2.89 -12.42
N VAL A 8 -0.93 -2.05 -11.43
CA VAL A 8 0.26 -2.08 -10.58
C VAL A 8 -0.06 -2.85 -9.31
N THR A 9 0.73 -3.87 -9.00
CA THR A 9 0.65 -4.57 -7.71
C THR A 9 1.34 -3.73 -6.64
N LEU A 10 0.63 -3.43 -5.56
CA LEU A 10 1.15 -2.77 -4.37
C LEU A 10 1.06 -3.72 -3.17
N THR A 11 1.97 -3.54 -2.22
CA THR A 11 1.94 -4.25 -0.93
C THR A 11 1.99 -3.25 0.23
N ASP A 12 1.16 -3.49 1.25
CA ASP A 12 1.19 -2.75 2.51
C ASP A 12 2.12 -3.37 3.56
N GLY A 13 2.78 -4.47 3.22
CA GLY A 13 3.57 -5.29 4.14
C GLY A 13 2.77 -6.38 4.86
N GLN A 14 1.42 -6.34 4.83
CA GLN A 14 0.55 -7.44 5.27
C GLN A 14 -0.30 -8.01 4.12
N ASN A 15 -0.76 -7.19 3.19
CA ASN A 15 -1.53 -7.64 2.03
C ASN A 15 -0.95 -7.10 0.71
N GLU A 16 -1.19 -7.86 -0.35
CA GLU A 16 -0.99 -7.44 -1.74
C GLU A 16 -2.33 -7.09 -2.39
N TYR A 17 -2.35 -6.05 -3.19
CA TYR A 17 -3.51 -5.66 -3.97
C TYR A 17 -3.12 -4.98 -5.28
N GLN A 18 -4.01 -5.10 -6.27
CA GLN A 18 -3.83 -4.52 -7.59
C GLN A 18 -4.51 -3.17 -7.69
N VAL A 19 -3.83 -2.21 -8.33
CA VAL A 19 -4.32 -0.86 -8.55
C VAL A 19 -4.40 -0.58 -10.04
N PHE A 20 -5.56 -0.13 -10.49
CA PHE A 20 -5.88 0.01 -11.92
C PHE A 20 -5.87 1.46 -12.41
N ASP A 21 -5.71 2.42 -11.50
CA ASP A 21 -5.83 3.85 -11.76
C ASP A 21 -4.89 4.72 -10.90
N ALA A 22 -4.46 5.85 -11.47
CA ALA A 22 -3.42 6.70 -10.89
C ALA A 22 -3.83 7.32 -9.55
N THR A 23 -5.11 7.69 -9.39
CA THR A 23 -5.63 8.26 -8.14
C THR A 23 -5.56 7.25 -6.99
N SER A 24 -5.96 6.00 -7.24
CA SER A 24 -5.84 4.94 -6.23
C SER A 24 -4.37 4.63 -5.91
N TYR A 25 -3.47 4.72 -6.89
CA TYR A 25 -2.04 4.51 -6.67
C TYR A 25 -1.46 5.60 -5.75
N VAL A 26 -1.72 6.87 -6.03
CA VAL A 26 -1.25 7.99 -5.20
C VAL A 26 -1.85 7.89 -3.80
N ASN A 27 -3.13 7.59 -3.66
CA ASN A 27 -3.78 7.41 -2.37
C ASN A 27 -3.18 6.23 -1.57
N ALA A 28 -2.87 5.12 -2.23
CA ALA A 28 -2.23 3.96 -1.61
C ALA A 28 -0.82 4.30 -1.10
N VAL A 29 0.03 4.86 -1.98
CA VAL A 29 1.39 5.28 -1.63
C VAL A 29 1.39 6.32 -0.51
N PHE A 30 0.50 7.31 -0.59
CA PHE A 30 0.38 8.34 0.45
C PHE A 30 -0.07 7.72 1.79
N LYS A 31 -1.06 6.81 1.77
CA LYS A 31 -1.47 6.07 2.96
C LYS A 31 -0.34 5.26 3.56
N PHE A 32 0.55 4.66 2.76
CA PHE A 32 1.68 3.89 3.27
C PHE A 32 2.81 4.76 3.82
N GLY A 33 3.10 5.89 3.18
CA GLY A 33 4.13 6.82 3.63
C GLY A 33 3.73 7.67 4.84
N HIS A 34 2.43 7.87 5.07
CA HIS A 34 1.89 8.73 6.13
C HIS A 34 0.93 8.02 7.10
N GLN A 35 0.97 6.68 7.23
CA GLN A 35 0.35 6.07 8.41
C GLN A 35 0.99 6.71 9.65
N PRO A 36 0.22 7.30 10.58
CA PRO A 36 0.77 7.66 11.87
C PRO A 36 1.40 6.40 12.47
N VAL A 37 2.57 6.54 13.10
CA VAL A 37 3.27 5.43 13.80
C VAL A 37 2.44 5.04 15.04
N THR A 38 1.25 4.49 14.83
CA THR A 38 0.27 4.22 15.88
C THR A 38 -0.59 2.99 15.53
N ALA A 39 0.03 1.88 15.13
CA ALA A 39 -0.69 0.61 15.15
C ALA A 39 0.15 -0.65 15.46
N THR A 40 1.39 -0.81 14.97
CA THR A 40 2.02 -2.14 15.11
C THR A 40 3.56 -2.22 15.18
N ALA A 41 4.29 -1.11 15.17
CA ALA A 41 5.76 -1.14 15.36
C ALA A 41 6.23 -0.92 16.81
N ALA A 42 5.31 -0.72 17.77
CA ALA A 42 5.63 -0.46 19.19
C ALA A 42 5.42 -1.68 20.11
N LYS A 43 5.45 -2.91 19.57
CA LYS A 43 5.29 -4.15 20.36
C LYS A 43 6.27 -5.25 19.96
N SER A 44 7.56 -4.93 19.85
CA SER A 44 8.61 -5.94 19.67
C SER A 44 10.01 -5.44 20.01
N ARG A 45 10.20 -4.71 21.12
CA ARG A 45 11.54 -4.56 21.73
C ARG A 45 11.50 -4.12 23.18
N GLN A 46 10.86 -4.93 24.02
CA GLN A 46 11.06 -4.84 25.47
C GLN A 46 11.14 -6.25 26.05
N LYS A 47 12.35 -6.82 26.01
CA LYS A 47 12.86 -7.73 27.01
C LYS A 47 14.38 -7.71 26.99
#